data_AF-A0A4Y2CK99-F1
#
_entry.id   AF-A0A4Y2CK99-F1
#
_cell.length_a   1.000
_cell.length_b   1.000
_cell.length_c   1.000
_cell.angle_alpha   90.00
_cell.angle_beta   90.00
_cell.angle_gamma   90.00
#
_symmetry.space_group_name_H-M   'P 1'
#
loop_
_entity.id
_entity.type
_entity.pdbx_description
1 polymer ?
#
loop_
_entity_poly.entity_id
_entity_poly.type
_entity_poly.pdbx_seq_one_letter_code
_entity_poly.pdbx_strand_id
1 'polypeptide(L)'
;MTKNKVVGLNTLPLTSTAAQQHLFRIYYHEQTWLGNKRNPEEWFGNMTDSFLVRIQTTQLPAPGSSLNMSFCSCNKGGGSARGYRKLRFHCSIACANCHGQSCLNAAPIEGSPE
;
A
#
# COMPACT_ATOMS: atom_id res chain seq x y z
N MET A 1 12.12 5.31 -29.09
CA MET A 1 11.03 4.72 -28.27
C MET A 1 11.49 3.36 -27.76
N THR A 2 11.89 3.28 -26.50
CA THR A 2 12.21 2.00 -25.83
C THR A 2 10.92 1.22 -25.66
N LYS A 3 10.87 0.00 -26.22
CA LYS A 3 9.71 -0.90 -26.05
C LYS A 3 9.63 -1.30 -24.59
N ASN A 4 8.56 -0.89 -23.90
CA ASN A 4 8.27 -1.36 -22.55
C ASN A 4 7.99 -2.87 -22.62
N LYS A 5 8.91 -3.66 -22.05
CA LYS A 5 8.74 -5.11 -21.93
C LYS A 5 7.69 -5.34 -20.84
N VAL A 6 6.56 -5.93 -21.20
CA VAL A 6 5.53 -6.32 -20.22
C VAL A 6 6.14 -7.42 -19.35
N VAL A 7 6.34 -7.11 -18.08
CA VAL A 7 6.82 -8.08 -17.08
C VAL A 7 5.60 -8.88 -16.61
N GLY A 8 5.65 -10.20 -16.75
CA GLY A 8 4.63 -11.07 -16.15
C GLY A 8 4.72 -10.97 -14.63
N LEU A 9 3.61 -10.68 -13.95
CA LEU A 9 3.61 -10.57 -12.48
C LEU A 9 4.10 -11.85 -11.78
N ASN A 10 3.84 -12.99 -12.42
CA ASN A 10 4.26 -14.33 -12.03
C ASN A 10 5.76 -14.62 -12.26
N THR A 11 6.50 -13.76 -12.96
CA THR A 11 7.96 -13.86 -13.07
C THR A 11 8.68 -13.02 -12.03
N LEU A 12 7.96 -12.22 -11.25
CA LEU A 12 8.55 -11.44 -10.16
C LEU A 12 8.91 -12.39 -9.00
N PRO A 13 10.11 -12.26 -8.40
CA PRO A 13 10.41 -12.98 -7.18
C PRO A 13 9.42 -12.59 -6.09
N LEU A 14 9.04 -13.56 -5.24
CA LEU A 14 8.28 -13.27 -4.03
C LEU A 14 9.01 -12.20 -3.23
N THR A 15 8.27 -11.25 -2.68
CA THR A 15 8.85 -10.30 -1.71
C THR A 15 9.43 -11.09 -0.54
N SER A 16 10.48 -10.54 0.11
CA SER A 16 11.09 -11.18 1.27
C SER A 16 10.05 -11.56 2.34
N THR A 17 9.08 -10.67 2.58
CA THR A 17 7.96 -10.91 3.48
C THR A 17 7.05 -12.05 3.02
N ALA A 18 6.73 -12.16 1.73
CA ALA A 18 5.93 -13.27 1.21
C ALA A 18 6.68 -14.61 1.28
N ALA A 19 7.99 -14.60 1.06
CA ALA A 19 8.86 -15.76 1.23
C ALA A 19 8.91 -16.21 2.71
N GLN A 20 9.05 -15.28 3.65
CA GLN A 20 8.99 -15.59 5.10
C GLN A 20 7.65 -16.24 5.49
N GLN A 21 6.53 -15.66 5.03
CA GLN A 21 5.20 -16.25 5.27
C GLN A 21 5.06 -17.64 4.64
N HIS A 22 5.70 -17.89 3.49
CA HIS A 22 5.73 -19.22 2.89
C HIS A 22 6.51 -20.24 3.73
N LEU A 23 7.69 -19.86 4.24
CA LEU A 23 8.49 -20.72 5.11
C LEU A 23 7.77 -21.08 6.41
N PHE A 24 7.09 -20.11 7.04
CA PHE A 24 6.27 -20.36 8.23
C PHE A 24 5.17 -21.39 7.99
N ARG A 25 4.54 -21.36 6.81
CA ARG A 25 3.52 -22.37 6.43
C ARG A 25 4.12 -23.76 6.30
N ILE A 26 5.24 -23.89 5.60
CA ILE A 26 5.91 -25.18 5.43
C ILE A 26 6.29 -25.76 6.80
N TYR A 27 6.91 -24.93 7.65
CA TYR A 27 7.29 -25.34 8.99
C TYR A 27 6.08 -25.77 9.83
N TYR A 28 4.99 -25.01 9.81
CA TYR A 28 3.76 -25.38 10.53
C TYR A 28 3.20 -26.73 10.07
N HIS A 29 3.17 -26.98 8.77
CA HIS A 29 2.74 -28.26 8.22
C HIS A 29 3.65 -29.41 8.67
N GLU A 30 4.97 -29.21 8.64
CA GLU A 30 5.95 -30.19 9.11
C GLU A 30 5.77 -30.49 10.62
N GLN A 31 5.58 -29.47 11.45
CA GLN A 31 5.30 -29.64 12.88
C GLN A 31 4.00 -30.42 13.12
N THR A 32 2.98 -30.17 12.30
CA THR A 32 1.70 -30.87 12.38
C THR A 32 1.89 -32.36 12.07
N TRP A 33 2.70 -32.69 11.06
CA TRP A 33 3.02 -34.08 10.71
C TRP A 33 3.81 -34.80 11.81
N LEU A 34 4.66 -34.07 12.53
CA LEU A 34 5.37 -34.58 13.71
C LEU A 34 4.48 -34.73 14.95
N GLY A 35 3.20 -34.34 14.88
CA GLY A 35 2.26 -34.40 16.00
C GLY A 35 2.41 -33.26 17.01
N ASN A 36 3.24 -32.25 16.70
CA ASN A 36 3.39 -31.08 17.55
C ASN A 36 2.20 -30.14 17.34
N LYS A 37 1.41 -29.92 18.40
CA LYS A 37 0.33 -28.94 18.37
C LYS A 37 0.91 -27.52 18.41
N ARG A 38 0.75 -26.79 17.32
CA ARG A 38 1.09 -25.37 17.20
C ARG A 38 -0.19 -24.55 17.07
N ASN A 39 -0.27 -23.42 17.76
CA ASN A 39 -1.41 -22.51 17.65
C ASN A 39 -1.41 -21.88 16.25
N PRO A 40 -2.44 -22.03 15.40
CA PRO A 40 -2.44 -21.45 14.07
C PRO A 40 -2.37 -19.92 14.08
N GLU A 41 -2.93 -19.26 15.10
CA GLU A 41 -2.99 -17.79 15.13
C GLU A 41 -1.59 -17.14 15.18
N GLU A 42 -0.63 -17.81 15.82
CA GLU A 42 0.76 -17.33 15.89
C GLU A 42 1.46 -17.33 14.52
N TRP A 43 1.00 -18.16 13.57
CA TRP A 43 1.70 -18.39 12.29
C TRP A 43 0.91 -17.87 11.08
N PHE A 44 -0.42 -17.82 11.18
CA PHE A 44 -1.31 -17.43 10.10
C PHE A 44 -2.02 -16.09 10.35
N GLY A 45 -1.83 -15.48 11.53
CA GLY A 45 -2.49 -14.23 11.92
C GLY A 45 -3.83 -14.43 12.61
N ASN A 46 -4.59 -13.34 12.73
CA ASN A 46 -5.85 -13.33 13.46
C ASN A 46 -6.89 -14.24 12.80
N MET A 47 -7.44 -15.20 13.56
CA MET A 47 -8.68 -15.88 13.19
C MET A 47 -9.79 -14.83 13.09
N THR A 48 -10.50 -14.80 11.96
CA THR A 48 -11.78 -14.09 11.87
C THR A 48 -12.87 -15.13 12.02
N ASP A 49 -13.45 -15.26 13.22
CA ASP A 49 -14.63 -15.99 13.73
C ASP A 49 -15.07 -17.35 13.13
N SER A 50 -14.46 -17.83 12.05
CA SER A 50 -14.90 -19.02 11.30
C SER A 50 -13.82 -19.54 10.33
N PHE A 51 -12.83 -18.72 9.92
CA PHE A 51 -11.84 -19.13 8.93
C PHE A 51 -10.42 -18.59 9.23
N LEU A 52 -9.42 -19.44 8.98
CA LEU A 52 -8.02 -19.02 8.93
C LEU A 52 -7.77 -18.23 7.65
N VAL A 53 -7.66 -16.90 7.77
CA VAL A 53 -7.26 -16.05 6.65
C VAL A 53 -5.76 -16.21 6.42
N ARG A 54 -5.37 -16.66 5.23
CA ARG A 54 -3.96 -16.82 4.87
C ARG A 54 -3.28 -15.45 4.71
N ILE A 55 -2.36 -15.10 5.61
CA ILE A 55 -1.46 -13.95 5.39
C ILE A 55 -0.49 -14.26 4.24
N GLN A 56 -0.65 -13.58 3.11
CA GLN A 56 0.28 -13.71 1.97
C GLN A 56 1.50 -12.82 2.14
N THR A 57 1.32 -11.62 2.69
CA THR A 57 2.37 -10.64 2.97
C THR A 57 1.95 -9.80 4.18
N THR A 58 2.92 -9.43 5.02
CA THR A 58 2.73 -8.45 6.11
C THR A 58 3.06 -7.03 5.67
N GLN A 59 3.66 -6.88 4.48
CA GLN A 59 4.04 -5.58 3.95
C GLN A 59 2.86 -4.93 3.22
N LEU A 60 2.69 -3.63 3.41
CA LEU A 60 1.73 -2.85 2.64
C LEU A 60 2.04 -2.96 1.14
N PRO A 61 1.01 -3.02 0.27
CA PRO A 61 1.19 -3.08 -1.19
C PRO A 61 2.03 -1.94 -1.76
N ALA A 62 2.05 -0.80 -1.07
CA ALA A 62 2.88 0.35 -1.39
C ALA A 62 3.25 1.10 -0.09
N PRO A 63 4.36 1.84 -0.07
CA PRO A 63 4.66 2.78 1.01
C PRO A 63 3.51 3.76 1.21
N GLY A 64 3.18 4.12 2.45
CA GLY A 64 2.10 5.06 2.74
C GLY A 64 2.25 6.42 2.05
N SER A 65 3.48 6.86 1.84
CA SER A 65 3.81 8.07 1.07
C SER A 65 3.35 7.99 -0.40
N SER A 66 3.38 6.81 -1.01
CA SER A 66 2.91 6.59 -2.38
C SER A 66 1.39 6.60 -2.49
N LEU A 67 0.69 6.08 -1.47
CA LEU A 67 -0.79 6.08 -1.41
C LEU A 67 -1.36 7.47 -1.09
N ASN A 68 -0.61 8.29 -0.36
CA ASN A 68 -0.98 9.67 -0.03
C ASN A 68 -0.78 10.66 -1.20
N MET A 69 -0.16 10.22 -2.29
CA MET A 69 0.08 11.07 -3.45
C MET A 69 -1.18 11.20 -4.30
N SER A 70 -1.97 12.23 -4.00
CA SER A 70 -3.18 12.56 -4.75
C SER A 70 -2.81 13.20 -6.11
N PHE A 71 -3.05 12.48 -7.20
CA PHE A 71 -2.94 13.02 -8.56
C PHE A 71 -4.16 13.88 -8.86
N CYS A 72 -4.14 15.10 -8.33
CA CYS A 72 -5.23 16.04 -8.48
C CYS A 72 -5.19 16.64 -9.91
N SER A 73 -6.32 16.61 -10.64
CA SER A 73 -6.49 17.19 -11.98
C SER A 73 -7.12 18.59 -11.91
N CYS A 74 -6.66 19.41 -10.97
CA CYS A 74 -7.17 20.77 -10.79
C CYS A 74 -6.94 21.62 -12.04
N ASN A 75 -7.94 22.32 -12.57
CA ASN A 75 -7.68 23.31 -13.62
C ASN A 75 -6.90 24.50 -13.05
N LYS A 76 -5.94 25.04 -13.82
CA LYS A 76 -5.25 26.29 -13.48
C LYS A 76 -6.31 27.38 -13.25
N GLY A 77 -6.24 28.08 -12.13
CA GLY A 77 -7.18 29.17 -11.81
C GLY A 77 -8.47 28.76 -11.08
N GLY A 78 -8.37 27.89 -10.09
CA GLY A 78 -9.26 27.88 -8.91
C GLY A 78 -10.77 27.73 -9.15
N GLY A 79 -11.29 26.51 -9.02
CA GLY A 79 -12.72 26.32 -8.76
C GLY A 79 -13.25 24.90 -8.89
N SER A 80 -12.66 24.06 -9.76
CA SER A 80 -13.25 22.76 -10.11
C SER A 80 -12.74 21.56 -9.31
N ALA A 81 -11.86 21.75 -8.31
CA ALA A 81 -11.34 20.69 -7.43
C ALA A 81 -12.37 20.17 -6.40
N ARG A 82 -13.67 20.11 -6.77
CA ARG A 82 -14.79 19.83 -5.87
C ARG A 82 -14.75 18.41 -5.29
N GLY A 83 -14.17 17.44 -6.00
CA GLY A 83 -14.09 16.04 -5.54
C GLY A 83 -13.15 15.84 -4.35
N TYR A 84 -11.93 16.34 -4.45
CA TYR A 84 -10.90 16.15 -3.42
C TYR A 84 -11.15 16.97 -2.15
N ARG A 85 -11.70 18.18 -2.27
CA ARG A 85 -12.14 18.97 -1.10
C ARG A 85 -13.22 18.25 -0.30
N LYS A 86 -14.19 17.62 -0.98
CA LYS A 86 -15.24 16.82 -0.32
C LYS A 86 -14.70 15.62 0.43
N LEU A 87 -13.63 15.01 -0.09
CA LEU A 87 -12.94 13.88 0.53
C LEU A 87 -11.83 14.29 1.53
N ARG A 88 -11.68 15.59 1.81
CA ARG A 88 -10.62 16.17 2.68
C ARG A 88 -9.19 15.79 2.28
N PHE A 89 -8.93 15.47 1.02
CA PHE A 89 -7.56 15.26 0.54
C PHE A 89 -6.96 16.57 0.04
N HIS A 90 -5.79 16.92 0.56
CA HIS A 90 -4.99 18.04 0.04
C HIS A 90 -4.38 17.68 -1.32
N CYS A 91 -4.24 18.68 -2.19
CA CYS A 91 -3.56 18.50 -3.46
C CYS A 91 -2.03 18.48 -3.24
N SER A 92 -1.39 17.45 -3.78
CA SER A 92 0.06 17.24 -3.68
C SER A 92 0.85 17.89 -4.82
N ILE A 93 2.19 17.90 -4.71
CA ILE A 93 3.10 18.37 -5.78
C ILE A 93 3.00 17.53 -7.06
N ALA A 94 2.45 16.31 -6.97
CA ALA A 94 2.22 15.43 -8.11
C ALA A 94 0.99 15.82 -8.97
N CYS A 95 0.31 16.93 -8.63
CA CYS A 95 -0.71 17.53 -9.47
C CYS A 95 -0.16 17.85 -10.87
N ALA A 96 -0.73 17.24 -11.91
CA ALA A 96 -0.30 17.43 -13.30
C ALA A 96 -0.44 18.88 -13.80
N ASN A 97 -1.33 19.67 -13.19
CA ASN A 97 -1.67 21.01 -13.67
C ASN A 97 -1.10 22.13 -12.80
N CYS A 98 -1.01 21.90 -11.49
CA CYS A 98 -0.81 22.92 -10.48
C CYS A 98 0.44 22.71 -9.63
N HIS A 99 1.04 21.51 -9.68
CA HIS A 99 2.27 21.15 -8.98
C HIS A 99 2.29 21.55 -7.50
N GLY A 100 1.14 21.56 -6.82
CA GLY A 100 1.02 21.99 -5.42
C GLY A 100 1.23 23.49 -5.15
N GLN A 101 1.60 24.31 -6.14
CA GLN A 101 1.99 25.70 -5.92
C GLN A 101 0.84 26.71 -6.05
N SER A 102 -0.08 26.51 -7.00
CA SER A 102 -1.20 27.44 -7.27
C SER A 102 -2.56 26.88 -6.85
N CYS A 103 -2.59 25.80 -6.05
CA CYS A 103 -3.82 25.15 -5.65
C CYS A 103 -4.35 25.72 -4.34
N LEU A 104 -5.60 26.21 -4.33
CA LEU A 104 -6.33 26.60 -3.11
C LEU A 104 -6.61 25.42 -2.14
N ASN A 105 -6.22 24.19 -2.52
CA ASN A 105 -6.36 22.99 -1.72
C ASN A 105 -4.99 22.35 -1.41
N ALA A 106 -3.89 23.09 -1.54
CA ALA A 106 -2.57 22.61 -1.16
C ALA A 106 -2.51 22.26 0.34
N ALA A 107 -1.65 21.32 0.72
CA ALA A 107 -1.37 21.06 2.13
C ALA A 107 -0.64 22.28 2.73
N PRO A 108 -0.91 22.65 3.99
CA PRO A 108 -0.08 23.60 4.71
C PRO A 108 1.37 23.10 4.71
N ILE A 109 2.31 24.01 4.50
CA ILE A 109 3.73 23.70 4.52
C ILE A 109 4.10 23.48 5.99
N GLU A 110 4.34 22.24 6.41
CA GLU A 110 4.89 21.99 7.74
C GLU A 110 6.35 22.45 7.76
N GLY A 111 6.59 23.60 8.41
CA GLY A 111 7.93 24.16 8.58
C GLY A 111 7.93 25.68 8.69
N SER A 112 7.52 26.21 9.84
CA SER A 112 8.11 27.45 10.38
C SER A 112 8.28 27.25 11.89
N PRO A 113 9.52 27.12 12.40
CA PRO A 113 9.77 27.30 13.82
C PRO A 113 9.76 28.80 14.13
N GLU A 114 8.90 29.23 15.05
CA GLU A 114 9.18 30.36 15.94
C GLU A 114 9.89 29.84 17.20
#